data_AF-A0A5C7FDK4-F1
#
_entry.id   AF-A0A5C7FDK4-F1
#
_cell.length_a   1.000
_cell.length_b   1.000
_cell.length_c   1.000
_cell.angle_alpha   90.00
_cell.angle_beta   90.00
_cell.angle_gamma   90.00
#
_symmetry.space_group_name_H-M   'P 1'
#
loop_
_entity.id
_entity.type
_entity.pdbx_description
1 polymer ?
#
loop_
_entity_poly.entity_id
_entity_poly.type
_entity_poly.pdbx_seq_one_letter_code
_entity_poly.pdbx_strand_id
1 'polypeptide(L)'
;MADHLSYEESTKAVWKGLGLLAGVTLVEVVLSLLKAQDWAKDMGWLFGLLAILIIVLSIYKAYFIIYEFMHMSYEVKGLAMSVLLPTLLLLWGVIAFFWEGSAWKGNRELIQERNRMEVQTDPADPVGTVITDEDYIIG
;
A
#
# COMPACT_ATOMS: atom_id res chain seq x y z
N MET A 1 -37.85 -2.95 -24.80
CA MET A 1 -38.36 -1.58 -24.65
C MET A 1 -37.33 -0.88 -23.77
N ALA A 2 -36.50 -0.01 -24.35
CA ALA A 2 -35.49 0.71 -23.59
C ALA A 2 -36.21 1.80 -22.80
N ASP A 3 -36.29 1.61 -21.48
CA ASP A 3 -36.71 2.63 -20.54
C ASP A 3 -35.62 3.70 -20.53
N HIS A 4 -35.93 4.87 -21.10
CA HIS A 4 -35.00 5.97 -21.17
C HIS A 4 -35.08 6.70 -19.83
N LEU A 5 -34.16 6.39 -18.91
CA LEU A 5 -33.95 7.22 -17.73
C LEU A 5 -33.77 8.66 -18.22
N SER A 6 -34.59 9.57 -17.70
CA SER A 6 -34.47 10.98 -18.06
C SER A 6 -33.06 11.44 -17.71
N TYR A 7 -32.45 12.28 -18.55
CA TYR A 7 -31.12 12.85 -18.29
C TYR A 7 -30.99 13.45 -16.88
N GLU A 8 -32.09 14.01 -16.38
CA GLU A 8 -32.20 14.55 -15.03
C GLU A 8 -32.09 13.47 -13.93
N GLU A 9 -32.63 12.27 -14.15
CA GLU A 9 -32.59 11.16 -13.18
C GLU A 9 -31.19 10.57 -13.07
N SER A 10 -30.52 10.36 -14.21
CA SER A 10 -29.13 9.89 -14.26
C SER A 10 -28.18 10.89 -13.58
N THR A 11 -28.37 12.18 -13.84
CA THR A 11 -27.56 13.24 -13.22
C THR A 11 -27.78 13.29 -11.71
N LYS A 12 -29.03 13.16 -11.25
CA LYS A 12 -29.38 13.18 -9.82
C LYS A 12 -28.80 11.98 -9.07
N ALA A 13 -28.71 10.80 -9.70
CA ALA A 13 -28.06 9.63 -9.11
C ALA A 13 -26.57 9.89 -8.86
N VAL A 14 -25.86 10.45 -9.86
CA VAL A 14 -24.44 10.80 -9.74
C VAL A 14 -24.20 11.80 -8.60
N TRP A 15 -25.01 12.86 -8.50
CA TRP A 15 -24.87 13.86 -7.43
C TRP A 15 -25.13 13.29 -6.04
N LYS A 16 -26.08 12.35 -5.89
CA LYS A 16 -26.30 11.63 -4.64
C LYS A 16 -25.10 10.76 -4.28
N GLY A 17 -24.55 10.03 -5.26
CA GLY A 17 -23.35 9.23 -5.08
C GLY A 17 -22.14 10.09 -4.69
N LEU A 18 -21.99 11.25 -5.33
CA LEU A 18 -20.92 12.21 -5.04
C LEU A 18 -21.04 12.80 -3.63
N GLY A 19 -22.25 13.17 -3.22
CA GLY A 19 -22.49 13.61 -1.84
C GLY A 19 -22.16 12.53 -0.81
N LEU A 20 -22.58 11.28 -1.05
CA LEU A 20 -22.27 10.16 -0.16
C LEU A 20 -20.77 9.89 -0.09
N LEU A 21 -20.10 9.79 -1.24
CA LEU A 21 -18.66 9.55 -1.31
C LEU A 21 -17.86 10.67 -0.65
N ALA A 22 -18.22 11.93 -0.90
CA ALA A 22 -17.60 13.10 -0.28
C ALA A 22 -17.80 13.11 1.25
N GLY A 23 -18.98 12.73 1.73
CA GLY A 23 -19.24 12.58 3.16
C GLY A 23 -18.36 11.50 3.79
N VAL A 24 -18.28 10.33 3.18
CA VAL A 24 -17.45 9.22 3.68
C VAL A 24 -15.96 9.58 3.65
N THR A 25 -15.47 10.23 2.59
CA THR A 25 -14.07 10.67 2.53
C THR A 25 -13.75 11.74 3.56
N LEU A 26 -14.65 12.70 3.79
CA LEU A 26 -14.47 13.73 4.80
C LEU A 26 -14.41 13.11 6.20
N VAL A 27 -15.34 12.20 6.53
CA VAL A 27 -15.37 11.48 7.81
C VAL A 27 -14.08 10.68 8.00
N GLU A 28 -13.62 9.95 6.98
CA GLU A 28 -12.37 9.19 7.07
C GLU A 28 -11.15 10.08 7.31
N VAL A 29 -11.04 11.21 6.61
CA VAL A 29 -9.94 12.15 6.80
C VAL A 29 -9.97 12.76 8.21
N VAL A 30 -11.14 13.12 8.72
CA VAL A 30 -11.29 13.61 10.10
C VAL A 30 -10.86 12.54 11.10
N LEU A 31 -11.31 11.29 10.94
CA LEU A 31 -10.89 10.18 11.79
C LEU A 31 -9.39 9.90 11.70
N SER A 32 -8.80 10.05 10.51
CA SER A 32 -7.36 9.89 10.29
C SER A 32 -6.53 10.98 10.96
N LEU A 33 -6.97 12.25 10.87
CA LEU A 33 -6.35 13.38 11.56
C LEU A 33 -6.45 13.25 13.08
N LEU A 34 -7.62 12.84 13.57
CA LEU A 34 -7.80 12.50 14.98
C LEU A 34 -6.84 11.38 15.39
N LYS A 35 -6.73 10.28 14.64
CA LYS A 35 -5.77 9.21 14.94
C LYS A 35 -4.30 9.68 14.94
N ALA A 36 -3.97 10.69 14.11
CA ALA A 36 -2.61 11.22 13.98
C ALA A 36 -2.23 12.19 15.10
N GLN A 37 -3.20 12.86 15.70
CA GLN A 37 -2.98 13.63 16.92
C GLN A 37 -2.76 12.63 18.07
N ASP A 38 -1.73 12.82 18.89
CA ASP A 38 -1.25 11.81 19.84
C ASP A 38 -2.20 11.48 21.01
N TRP A 39 -3.40 12.07 21.06
CA TRP A 39 -4.41 11.86 22.11
C TRP A 39 -4.92 10.40 22.20
N ALA A 40 -4.68 9.57 21.19
CA ALA A 40 -5.05 8.15 21.18
C ALA A 40 -3.89 7.19 21.50
N LYS A 41 -2.65 7.67 21.68
CA LYS A 41 -1.49 6.79 21.95
C LYS A 41 -1.58 6.10 23.31
N ASP A 42 -2.23 6.72 24.30
CA ASP A 42 -2.39 6.14 25.65
C ASP A 42 -3.41 4.98 25.69
N MET A 43 -4.25 4.82 24.65
CA MET A 43 -5.23 3.73 24.53
C MET A 43 -4.98 2.91 23.27
N GLY A 44 -3.97 2.02 23.32
CA GLY A 44 -3.55 1.20 22.18
C GLY A 44 -4.67 0.37 21.52
N TRP A 45 -5.70 -0.03 22.26
CA TRP A 45 -6.86 -0.75 21.72
C TRP A 45 -7.76 0.14 20.84
N LEU A 46 -7.97 1.40 21.22
CA LEU A 46 -8.73 2.37 20.41
C LEU A 46 -7.99 2.70 19.12
N PHE A 47 -6.66 2.84 19.20
CA PHE A 47 -5.83 3.09 18.02
C PHE A 47 -5.94 1.96 17.00
N GLY A 48 -5.88 0.70 17.45
CA GLY A 48 -6.08 -0.47 16.60
C GLY A 48 -7.45 -0.52 15.94
N LEU A 49 -8.52 -0.23 16.70
CA LEU A 49 -9.88 -0.17 16.17
C LEU A 49 -10.06 0.95 15.14
N LEU A 50 -9.53 2.15 15.39
CA LEU A 50 -9.58 3.26 14.44
C LEU A 50 -8.82 2.94 13.15
N ALA A 51 -7.67 2.26 13.25
CA ALA A 51 -6.90 1.85 12.08
C ALA A 51 -7.70 0.85 11.21
N ILE A 52 -8.31 -0.16 11.84
CA ILE A 52 -9.17 -1.12 11.12
C ILE A 52 -10.37 -0.41 10.49
N LEU A 53 -11.02 0.50 11.22
CA LEU A 53 -12.16 1.27 10.72
C LEU A 53 -11.79 2.08 9.46
N ILE A 54 -10.65 2.77 9.47
CA ILE A 54 -10.17 3.54 8.31
C ILE A 54 -9.90 2.62 7.11
N ILE A 55 -9.31 1.45 7.34
CA ILE A 55 -9.06 0.46 6.27
C ILE A 55 -10.39 -0.02 5.67
N VAL A 56 -11.37 -0.35 6.50
CA VAL A 56 -12.69 -0.80 6.03
C VAL A 56 -13.41 0.30 5.26
N LEU A 57 -13.38 1.54 5.73
CA LEU A 57 -13.94 2.69 5.01
C LEU A 57 -13.23 2.92 3.66
N SER A 58 -11.92 2.71 3.60
CA SER A 58 -11.15 2.80 2.35
C SER A 58 -11.59 1.75 1.33
N ILE A 59 -11.77 0.49 1.77
CA ILE A 59 -12.26 -0.60 0.91
C ILE A 59 -13.70 -0.32 0.45
N TYR A 60 -14.57 0.13 1.37
CA TYR A 60 -15.95 0.48 1.04
C TYR A 60 -16.03 1.56 -0.03
N LYS A 61 -15.23 2.62 0.07
CA LYS A 61 -15.16 3.66 -0.96
C LYS A 61 -14.69 3.13 -2.30
N ALA A 62 -13.67 2.27 -2.32
CA ALA A 62 -13.17 1.67 -3.55
C ALA A 62 -14.26 0.83 -4.25
N TYR A 63 -14.99 0.03 -3.48
CA TYR A 63 -16.16 -0.70 -3.97
C TYR A 63 -17.23 0.25 -4.51
N PHE A 64 -17.59 1.29 -3.75
CA PHE A 64 -18.59 2.27 -4.17
C PHE A 64 -18.23 2.98 -5.48
N ILE A 65 -16.96 3.34 -5.67
CA ILE A 65 -16.48 3.96 -6.91
C ILE A 65 -16.67 3.02 -8.10
N ILE A 66 -16.23 1.76 -7.98
CA ILE A 66 -16.28 0.81 -9.09
C ILE A 66 -17.71 0.46 -9.47
N TYR A 67 -18.60 0.25 -8.49
CA TYR A 67 -19.95 -0.23 -8.79
C TYR A 67 -20.95 0.90 -9.09
N GLU A 68 -20.88 2.03 -8.38
CA GLU A 68 -21.85 3.12 -8.51
C GLU A 68 -21.41 4.15 -9.56
N PHE A 69 -20.20 4.69 -9.46
CA PHE A 69 -19.74 5.76 -10.38
C PHE A 69 -19.36 5.24 -11.75
N MET A 70 -18.79 4.03 -11.81
CA MET A 70 -18.48 3.40 -13.09
C MET A 70 -19.65 2.57 -13.62
N HIS A 71 -20.79 2.54 -12.90
CA HIS A 71 -22.04 1.86 -13.29
C HIS A 71 -21.89 0.36 -13.61
N MET A 72 -20.85 -0.27 -13.08
CA MET A 72 -20.47 -1.64 -13.44
C MET A 72 -21.41 -2.70 -12.89
N SER A 73 -22.27 -2.34 -11.94
CA SER A 73 -23.22 -3.28 -11.33
C SER A 73 -24.31 -3.78 -12.28
N TYR A 74 -24.63 -2.99 -13.32
CA TYR A 74 -25.75 -3.26 -14.22
C TYR A 74 -25.30 -3.63 -15.64
N GLU A 75 -24.00 -3.59 -15.91
CA GLU A 75 -23.43 -3.86 -17.22
C GLU A 75 -22.87 -5.28 -17.38
N VAL A 76 -22.41 -5.60 -18.59
CA VAL A 76 -21.83 -6.90 -18.90
C VAL A 76 -20.57 -7.14 -18.06
N LYS A 77 -20.46 -8.35 -17.50
CA LYS A 77 -19.32 -8.75 -16.64
C LYS A 77 -17.94 -8.55 -17.30
N GLY A 78 -17.88 -8.59 -18.63
CA GLY A 78 -16.65 -8.30 -19.38
C GLY A 78 -16.17 -6.85 -19.24
N LEU A 79 -17.09 -5.89 -19.21
CA LEU A 79 -16.76 -4.49 -18.93
C LEU A 79 -16.31 -4.34 -17.48
N ALA A 80 -17.00 -4.98 -16.53
CA ALA A 80 -16.57 -5.02 -15.12
C ALA A 80 -15.10 -5.48 -14.96
N MET A 81 -14.72 -6.55 -15.65
CA MET A 81 -13.37 -7.10 -15.62
C MET A 81 -12.31 -6.15 -16.20
N SER A 82 -12.66 -5.26 -17.14
CA SER A 82 -11.70 -4.30 -17.71
C SER A 82 -11.16 -3.28 -16.70
N VAL A 83 -11.87 -3.06 -15.60
CA VAL A 83 -11.44 -2.16 -14.51
C VAL A 83 -10.93 -2.96 -13.32
N LEU A 84 -11.56 -4.09 -13.02
CA LEU A 84 -11.12 -4.97 -11.92
C LEU A 84 -9.74 -5.59 -12.20
N LEU A 85 -9.42 -5.98 -13.45
CA LEU A 85 -8.11 -6.56 -13.78
C LEU A 85 -6.97 -5.56 -13.55
N PRO A 86 -6.98 -4.34 -14.10
CA PRO A 86 -5.91 -3.37 -13.87
C PRO A 86 -5.76 -2.99 -12.39
N THR A 87 -6.86 -2.83 -11.66
CA THR A 87 -6.80 -2.50 -10.22
C THR A 87 -6.23 -3.63 -9.39
N LEU A 88 -6.60 -4.89 -9.70
CA LEU A 88 -6.03 -6.07 -9.05
C LEU A 88 -4.54 -6.25 -9.39
N LEU A 89 -4.17 -6.08 -10.66
CA LEU A 89 -2.77 -6.15 -11.11
C LEU A 89 -1.93 -5.06 -10.47
N LEU A 90 -2.49 -3.87 -10.24
CA LEU A 90 -1.80 -2.80 -9.52
C LEU A 90 -1.56 -3.19 -8.05
N LEU A 91 -2.56 -3.74 -7.36
CA LEU A 91 -2.39 -4.20 -5.97
C LEU A 91 -1.33 -5.31 -5.89
N TRP A 92 -1.39 -6.29 -6.79
CA TRP A 92 -0.38 -7.34 -6.89
C TRP A 92 1.01 -6.78 -7.20
N GLY A 93 1.11 -5.83 -8.13
CA GLY A 93 2.36 -5.19 -8.52
C GLY A 93 3.00 -4.41 -7.38
N VAL A 94 2.21 -3.69 -6.57
CA VAL A 94 2.70 -2.99 -5.37
C VAL A 94 3.33 -3.99 -4.40
N ILE A 95 2.68 -5.12 -4.14
CA ILE A 95 3.21 -6.18 -3.26
C ILE A 95 4.51 -6.77 -3.84
N ALA A 96 4.53 -7.07 -5.14
CA ALA A 96 5.71 -7.61 -5.81
C ALA A 96 6.90 -6.64 -5.75
N PHE A 97 6.68 -5.33 -5.98
CA PHE A 97 7.75 -4.33 -5.90
C PHE A 97 8.29 -4.15 -4.48
N PHE A 98 7.45 -4.22 -3.45
CA PHE A 98 7.95 -4.18 -2.06
C PHE A 98 8.81 -5.40 -1.75
N TRP A 99 8.42 -6.58 -2.22
CA TRP A 99 9.20 -7.80 -2.02
C TRP A 99 10.55 -7.72 -2.75
N GLU A 100 10.54 -7.40 -4.05
CA GLU A 100 11.76 -7.25 -4.83
C GLU A 100 12.67 -6.16 -4.26
N GLY A 101 12.09 -5.04 -3.82
CA GLY A 101 12.84 -3.95 -3.19
C GLY A 101 13.55 -4.39 -1.90
N SER A 102 12.90 -5.21 -1.08
CA SER A 102 13.50 -5.77 0.14
C SER A 102 14.64 -6.76 -0.18
N ALA A 103 14.46 -7.61 -1.19
CA ALA A 103 15.48 -8.56 -1.64
C ALA A 103 16.71 -7.84 -2.18
N TRP A 104 16.50 -6.80 -3.00
CA TRP A 104 17.58 -6.01 -3.56
C TRP A 104 18.40 -5.28 -2.49
N LYS A 105 17.72 -4.73 -1.47
CA LYS A 105 18.40 -4.11 -0.32
C LYS A 105 19.33 -5.10 0.38
N GLY A 106 18.85 -6.30 0.70
CA GLY A 106 19.65 -7.34 1.35
C GLY A 106 20.87 -7.76 0.51
N ASN A 107 20.69 -7.96 -0.80
CA ASN A 107 21.79 -8.32 -1.69
C ASN A 107 22.88 -7.24 -1.76
N ARG A 108 22.51 -5.95 -1.68
CA ARG A 108 23.50 -4.85 -1.66
C ARG A 108 24.25 -4.74 -0.34
N GLU A 109 23.61 -5.06 0.78
CA GLU A 109 24.25 -5.08 2.09
C GLU A 109 25.32 -6.19 2.13
N LEU A 110 25.00 -7.39 1.62
CA LEU A 110 25.95 -8.51 1.51
C LEU A 110 27.18 -8.18 0.64
N ILE A 111 26.99 -7.49 -0.49
CA ILE A 111 28.12 -7.08 -1.35
C ILE A 111 28.99 -6.03 -0.66
N GLN A 112 28.39 -5.06 0.04
CA GLN A 112 29.15 -4.06 0.80
C GLN A 112 29.94 -4.69 1.94
N GLU A 113 29.37 -5.68 2.62
CA GLU A 113 30.04 -6.44 3.67
C GLU A 113 31.25 -7.21 3.12
N ARG A 114 31.08 -7.95 2.01
CA ARG A 114 32.19 -8.65 1.34
C ARG A 114 33.30 -7.72 0.87
N ASN A 115 32.95 -6.60 0.22
CA ASN A 115 33.94 -5.63 -0.25
C ASN A 115 34.69 -4.97 0.92
N ARG A 116 34.06 -4.84 2.09
CA ARG A 116 34.73 -4.33 3.30
C ARG A 116 35.73 -5.33 3.86
N MET A 117 35.40 -6.62 3.85
CA MET A 117 36.31 -7.69 4.30
C MET A 117 37.53 -7.85 3.39
N GLU A 118 37.38 -7.71 2.07
CA GLU A 118 38.51 -7.81 1.12
C GLU A 118 39.47 -6.60 1.16
N VAL A 119 39.08 -5.45 1.73
CA VAL A 119 39.90 -4.22 1.78
C VAL A 119 40.76 -4.12 3.05
N GLN A 120 40.67 -5.09 3.97
CA GLN A 120 41.56 -5.17 5.12
C GLN A 120 42.88 -5.85 4.71
N THR A 121 43.78 -5.12 4.05
CA THR A 121 45.17 -5.55 3.85
C THR A 121 46.02 -5.10 5.04
N ASP A 122 46.51 -6.07 5.81
CA ASP A 122 47.59 -5.86 6.78
C ASP A 122 48.88 -5.49 6.02
N PRO A 123 49.58 -4.39 6.38
CA PRO A 123 50.91 -4.08 5.82
C PRO A 123 51.94 -5.21 5.95
N ALA A 124 51.71 -6.20 6.82
CA ALA A 124 52.61 -7.33 7.07
C ALA A 124 52.38 -8.57 6.16
N ASP A 125 51.26 -8.68 5.45
CA ASP A 125 50.96 -9.88 4.65
C ASP A 125 50.43 -9.52 3.23
N PRO A 126 51.26 -9.60 2.18
CA PRO A 126 50.94 -9.07 0.84
C PRO A 126 50.02 -9.97 0.00
N VAL A 127 49.56 -11.11 0.54
CA VAL A 127 48.63 -12.01 -0.13
C VAL A 127 47.36 -12.05 0.71
N GLY A 128 46.31 -11.39 0.23
CA GLY A 128 45.05 -11.18 0.96
C GLY A 128 44.53 -12.45 1.62
N THR A 129 44.71 -12.53 2.93
CA THR A 129 44.07 -13.49 3.82
C THR A 129 42.79 -12.86 4.34
N VAL A 130 41.70 -13.63 4.33
CA VAL A 130 40.44 -13.21 4.94
C VAL A 130 40.66 -13.24 6.45
N ILE A 131 40.86 -12.08 7.08
CA ILE A 131 40.90 -11.98 8.54
C ILE A 131 39.48 -12.34 9.02
N THR A 132 39.38 -13.43 9.78
CA THR A 132 38.10 -13.89 10.35
C THR A 132 37.98 -13.38 11.78
N ASP A 133 36.77 -13.26 12.32
CA ASP A 133 36.54 -12.81 13.72
C ASP A 133 37.34 -13.63 14.76
N GLU A 134 37.78 -14.85 14.41
CA GLU A 134 38.67 -15.66 15.27
C GLU A 134 40.04 -14.99 15.49
N ASP A 135 40.56 -14.22 14.54
CA ASP A 135 41.88 -13.59 14.64
C ASP A 135 41.91 -12.38 15.60
N TYR A 136 40.75 -11.76 15.89
CA TYR A 136 40.65 -10.63 16.83
C TYR A 136 40.59 -11.08 18.31
N ILE A 137 40.25 -12.34 18.57
CA ILE A 137 40.09 -12.88 19.94
C ILE A 137 41.40 -13.43 20.52
N ILE A 138 42.41 -13.69 19.67
CA ILE A 138 43.70 -14.29 20.06
C ILE A 138 44.87 -13.27 20.12
N GLY A 139 44.58 -11.97 20.01
CA GLY A 139 45.54 -10.87 20.19
C GLY A 139 45.62 -10.34 21.61
#